data_AF-A0A2S9GRH3-F1
#
_entry.id   AF-A0A2S9GRH3-F1
#
_cell.length_a   1.000
_cell.length_b   1.000
_cell.length_c   1.000
_cell.angle_alpha   90.00
_cell.angle_beta   90.00
_cell.angle_gamma   90.00
#
_symmetry.space_group_name_H-M   'P 1'
#
loop_
_entity.id
_entity.type
_entity.pdbx_description
1 polymer ?
#
loop_
_entity_poly.entity_id
_entity_poly.type
_entity_poly.pdbx_seq_one_letter_code
_entity_poly.pdbx_strand_id
1 'polypeptide(L)' 'DYPAFCIAAAEKTVADPGSLGIVLGGSGNGEQIAANKVPGARCALAWSTETASLAREHNNAQLIGIGGR' A
#
# COMPACT_ATOMS: atom_id res chain seq x y z
N ASP A 1 2.18 7.74 -15.12
CA ASP A 1 2.47 8.11 -13.72
C ASP A 1 1.88 7.13 -12.72
N TYR A 2 2.52 7.00 -11.56
CA TYR A 2 2.18 6.03 -10.52
C TYR A 2 0.76 6.13 -9.91
N PRO A 3 0.10 7.31 -9.79
CA PRO A 3 -1.14 7.39 -9.00
C PRO A 3 -2.27 6.49 -9.51
N ALA A 4 -2.49 6.43 -10.82
CA ALA A 4 -3.57 5.63 -11.40
C ALA A 4 -3.41 4.13 -11.09
N PHE A 5 -2.17 3.62 -11.12
CA PHE A 5 -1.88 2.21 -10.79
C PHE A 5 -2.06 1.93 -9.29
N CYS A 6 -1.65 2.86 -8.43
CA CYS A 6 -1.77 2.70 -6.98
C CYS A 6 -3.22 2.74 -6.52
N ILE A 7 -4.03 3.62 -7.12
CA ILE A 7 -5.48 3.70 -6.89
C ILE A 7 -6.15 2.40 -7.32
N ALA A 8 -5.88 1.92 -8.54
CA ALA A 8 -6.47 0.67 -9.04
C ALA A 8 -6.09 -0.56 -8.19
N ALA A 9 -4.85 -0.63 -7.69
CA ALA A 9 -4.42 -1.69 -6.78
C ALA A 9 -5.16 -1.63 -5.43
N ALA A 10 -5.32 -0.43 -4.87
CA ALA A 10 -6.05 -0.21 -3.62
C ALA A 10 -7.54 -0.52 -3.76
N GLU A 11 -8.20 -0.09 -4.84
CA GLU A 11 -9.60 -0.42 -5.12
C GLU A 11 -9.84 -1.93 -5.17
N LYS A 12 -8.98 -2.67 -5.89
CA LYS A 12 -9.09 -4.14 -5.98
C LYS A 12 -8.83 -4.82 -4.64
N THR A 13 -7.85 -4.33 -3.88
CA THR A 13 -7.52 -4.91 -2.55
C THR A 13 -8.67 -4.69 -1.56
N VAL A 14 -9.27 -3.50 -1.56
CA VAL A 14 -10.42 -3.20 -0.68
C VAL A 14 -11.67 -3.98 -1.10
N ALA A 15 -11.88 -4.19 -2.40
CA ALA A 15 -13.02 -4.92 -2.94
C ALA A 15 -12.94 -6.45 -2.77
N ASP A 16 -11.77 -7.00 -2.46
CA ASP A 16 -11.54 -8.43 -2.25
C ASP A 16 -11.12 -8.71 -0.79
N PRO A 17 -12.08 -8.97 0.12
CA PRO A 17 -11.79 -9.16 1.55
C PRO A 17 -10.80 -10.30 1.81
N GLY A 18 -9.70 -9.96 2.49
CA GLY A 18 -8.63 -10.91 2.81
C GLY A 18 -7.49 -10.92 1.80
N SER A 19 -7.64 -10.25 0.65
CA SER A 19 -6.53 -10.00 -0.26
C SER A 19 -5.52 -8.99 0.31
N LEU A 20 -4.32 -8.99 -0.26
CA LEU A 20 -3.25 -8.05 0.06
C LEU A 20 -2.75 -7.37 -1.22
N GLY A 21 -2.38 -6.10 -1.12
CA GLY A 21 -1.90 -5.28 -2.22
C GLY A 21 -0.46 -4.83 -2.05
N ILE A 22 0.26 -4.67 -3.16
CA ILE A 22 1.61 -4.09 -3.21
C ILE A 22 1.62 -3.00 -4.27
N VAL A 23 2.12 -1.82 -3.93
CA VAL A 23 2.37 -0.71 -4.87
C VAL A 23 3.86 -0.37 -4.90
N LEU A 24 4.39 -0.15 -6.10
CA LEU A 24 5.84 -0.01 -6.32
C LEU A 24 6.15 1.29 -7.06
N GLY A 25 7.24 1.94 -6.68
CA GLY A 25 7.77 3.06 -7.43
C GLY A 25 9.13 3.51 -6.92
N GLY A 26 9.45 4.80 -7.11
CA GLY A 26 10.78 5.33 -6.81
C GLY A 26 11.13 5.17 -5.33
N SER A 27 10.35 5.81 -4.46
CA SER A 27 10.54 5.77 -3.00
C SER A 27 9.45 5.01 -2.26
N GLY A 28 8.38 4.59 -2.94
CA GLY A 28 7.18 4.02 -2.33
C GLY A 28 6.28 5.06 -1.64
N ASN A 29 6.77 6.27 -1.38
CA ASN A 29 6.04 7.31 -0.65
C ASN A 29 4.86 7.85 -1.45
N GLY A 30 5.09 8.24 -2.71
CA GLY A 30 4.01 8.73 -3.57
C GLY A 30 2.96 7.63 -3.78
N GLU A 31 3.43 6.40 -3.92
CA GLU A 31 2.60 5.23 -4.18
C GLU A 31 1.67 4.91 -3.00
N GLN A 32 2.20 4.86 -1.77
CA GLN A 32 1.33 4.69 -0.59
C GLN A 32 0.39 5.88 -0.38
N ILE A 33 0.82 7.12 -0.70
CA ILE A 33 -0.02 8.32 -0.57
C ILE A 33 -1.21 8.23 -1.53
N ALA A 34 -0.97 7.82 -2.77
CA ALA A 34 -2.03 7.63 -3.77
C ALA A 34 -2.97 6.48 -3.39
N ALA A 35 -2.43 5.34 -2.97
CA ALA A 35 -3.24 4.19 -2.55
C ALA A 35 -4.17 4.54 -1.37
N ASN A 36 -3.69 5.30 -0.39
CA ASN A 36 -4.47 5.75 0.78
C ASN A 36 -5.59 6.75 0.45
N LYS A 37 -5.69 7.24 -0.80
CA LYS A 37 -6.86 8.04 -1.22
C LYS A 37 -8.10 7.20 -1.49
N VAL A 38 -7.95 5.89 -1.62
CA VAL A 38 -9.09 4.96 -1.75
C VAL A 38 -9.75 4.76 -0.38
N PRO A 39 -11.05 5.06 -0.21
CA PRO A 39 -11.73 4.83 1.05
C PRO A 39 -11.62 3.37 1.52
N GLY A 40 -11.22 3.18 2.79
CA GLY A 40 -11.04 1.85 3.39
C GLY A 40 -9.67 1.21 3.14
N ALA A 41 -8.85 1.75 2.24
CA ALA A 41 -7.48 1.31 2.05
C ALA A 41 -6.59 1.76 3.20
N ARG A 42 -5.76 0.84 3.69
CA ARG A 42 -4.67 1.11 4.63
C ARG A 42 -3.37 0.62 4.01
N CYS A 43 -2.66 1.54 3.38
CA CYS A 43 -1.35 1.32 2.76
C CYS A 43 -0.24 1.91 3.62
N ALA A 44 0.74 1.10 3.99
CA ALA A 44 1.92 1.55 4.72
C ALA A 44 3.17 1.53 3.84
N LEU A 45 4.09 2.48 4.02
CA LEU A 45 5.42 2.37 3.42
C LEU A 45 6.22 1.30 4.17
N ALA A 46 6.67 0.29 3.44
CA ALA A 46 7.47 -0.80 3.98
C ALA A 46 8.88 -0.74 3.40
N TRP A 47 9.82 -0.18 4.16
CA TRP A 47 11.25 -0.14 3.81
C TRP A 47 12.07 -1.22 4.52
N SER A 48 11.42 -2.04 5.35
CA SER A 48 12.01 -3.20 6.02
C SER A 48 10.92 -4.24 6.31
N THR A 49 11.32 -5.47 6.61
CA THR A 49 10.39 -6.51 7.07
C THR A 49 9.73 -6.14 8.39
N GLU A 50 10.46 -5.48 9.29
CA GLU A 50 9.95 -4.98 10.57
C GLU A 50 8.81 -3.97 10.37
N THR A 51 8.99 -2.97 9.49
CA THR A 51 7.94 -1.97 9.21
C THR A 51 6.70 -2.61 8.55
N ALA A 52 6.89 -3.61 7.68
CA ALA A 52 5.77 -4.37 7.11
C ALA A 52 5.00 -5.16 8.18
N SER A 53 5.70 -5.83 9.10
CA SER A 53 5.08 -6.56 10.22
C SER A 53 4.31 -5.64 11.14
N LEU A 54 4.91 -4.53 11.57
CA LEU A 54 4.27 -3.54 12.44
C LEU A 54 3.05 -2.90 11.76
N ALA A 55 3.12 -2.64 10.45
CA ALA A 55 1.98 -2.13 9.70
C ALA A 55 0.79 -3.12 9.70
N ARG A 56 1.06 -4.42 9.63
CA ARG A 56 0.02 -5.45 9.74
C ARG A 56 -0.53 -5.54 11.16
N GLU A 57 0.33 -5.60 12.17
CA GLU A 57 -0.07 -5.79 13.58
C GLU A 57 -0.85 -4.61 14.15
N HIS A 58 -0.37 -3.38 13.93
CA HIS A 58 -0.95 -2.20 14.57
C HIS A 58 -2.00 -1.50 13.72
N ASN A 59 -1.84 -1.51 12.39
CA ASN A 59 -2.70 -0.75 11.49
C ASN A 59 -3.61 -1.65 10.66
N ASN A 60 -3.50 -2.97 10.79
CA ASN A 60 -4.20 -3.93 9.96
C ASN A 60 -4.05 -3.56 8.46
N ALA A 61 -2.86 -3.12 8.05
CA ALA A 61 -2.62 -2.67 6.68
C ALA A 61 -2.94 -3.82 5.70
N GLN A 62 -3.71 -3.52 4.64
CA GLN A 62 -3.95 -4.48 3.56
C GLN A 62 -3.00 -4.23 2.38
N LEU A 63 -2.35 -3.05 2.33
CA LEU A 63 -1.42 -2.70 1.29
C LEU A 63 -0.07 -2.27 1.86
N ILE A 64 0.99 -2.49 1.07
CA ILE A 64 2.29 -1.89 1.31
C ILE A 64 2.82 -1.16 0.08
N GLY A 65 3.50 -0.04 0.30
CA GLY A 65 4.29 0.66 -0.69
C GLY A 65 5.77 0.34 -0.52
N ILE A 66 6.47 0.01 -1.61
CA ILE A 66 7.91 -0.29 -1.60
C ILE A 66 8.63 0.61 -2.61
N GLY A 67 9.72 1.23 -2.16
CA GLY A 67 10.64 1.98 -3.01
C GLY A 67 11.67 1.08 -3.68
N GLY A 68 11.94 1.33 -4.97
CA GLY A 68 13.00 0.66 -5.73
C GLY A 68 14.33 1.42 -5.73
N ARG A 69 14.44 2.54 -4.99
CA ARG A 69 15.63 3.39 -4.91
C ARG A 69 15.93 3.78 -3.47
#